data_AF-A0A2J8L4R6-F1
#
_entry.id   AF-A0A2J8L4R6-F1
#
_cell.length_a   1.000
_cell.length_b   1.000
_cell.length_c   1.000
_cell.angle_alpha   90.00
_cell.angle_beta   90.00
_cell.angle_gamma   90.00
#
_symmetry.space_group_name_H-M   'P 1'
#
loop_
_entity.id
_entity.type
_entity.pdbx_description
1 polymer ?
#
loop_
_entity_poly.entity_id
_entity_poly.type
_entity_poly.pdbx_seq_one_letter_code
_entity_poly.pdbx_strand_id
1 'polypeptide(L)'
;DTLSCSSWPTSPGLRWEKRWCDLRLIPLLHSRFSQYVPGTDLSRQNAFQVIAVDGVCSGIIQCLSAEDCVDWLQAIATNISNLAKHNIKKINRNFPVNQQIVYMGWCEAREQDPLQDRVYSPTFLALRGSCLYKFLAPPVTTWDWTRAEKTFSVYEIMCKILK
;
A
#
# COMPACT_ATOMS: atom_id res chain seq x y z
N ASP A 1 3.82 -43.33 12.02
CA ASP A 1 4.29 -41.97 12.31
C ASP A 1 3.52 -40.93 11.52
N THR A 2 2.43 -40.49 12.12
CA THR A 2 1.45 -39.52 11.60
C THR A 2 1.68 -38.17 12.26
N LEU A 3 2.04 -37.13 11.49
CA LEU A 3 1.90 -35.73 11.93
C LEU A 3 1.51 -34.86 10.73
N SER A 4 0.23 -34.90 10.36
CA SER A 4 -0.39 -33.84 9.57
C SER A 4 -0.99 -32.81 10.53
N CYS A 5 -0.27 -31.73 10.79
CA CYS A 5 -0.80 -30.57 11.50
C CYS A 5 -1.82 -29.85 10.60
N SER A 6 -3.10 -30.16 10.79
CA SER A 6 -4.20 -29.33 10.27
C SER A 6 -4.97 -28.77 11.45
N SER A 7 -4.83 -27.46 11.66
CA SER A 7 -5.56 -26.68 12.66
C SER A 7 -7.00 -26.46 12.19
N TRP A 8 -7.86 -27.45 12.44
CA TRP A 8 -9.31 -27.32 12.27
C TRP A 8 -9.93 -26.66 13.50
N PRO A 9 -10.82 -25.66 13.37
CA PRO A 9 -11.59 -25.17 14.50
C PRO A 9 -12.64 -26.21 14.89
N THR A 10 -12.55 -26.70 16.12
CA THR A 10 -13.51 -27.62 16.71
C THR A 10 -14.73 -26.82 17.20
N SER A 11 -15.60 -26.41 16.28
CA SER A 11 -16.93 -25.89 16.60
C SER A 11 -17.97 -26.52 15.67
N PRO A 12 -19.10 -27.06 16.17
CA PRO A 12 -20.05 -27.81 15.34
C PRO A 12 -20.80 -26.97 14.28
N GLY A 13 -20.68 -25.65 14.31
CA GLY A 13 -21.51 -24.74 13.51
C GLY A 13 -20.80 -23.93 12.42
N LEU A 14 -19.46 -23.93 12.37
CA LEU A 14 -18.69 -23.15 11.39
C LEU A 14 -17.79 -24.08 10.59
N ARG A 15 -18.37 -24.73 9.57
CA ARG A 15 -17.59 -25.42 8.54
C ARG A 15 -17.07 -24.38 7.55
N TRP A 16 -15.76 -24.19 7.52
CA TRP A 16 -15.11 -23.43 6.44
C TRP A 16 -15.31 -24.18 5.13
N GLU A 17 -16.28 -23.74 4.32
CA GLU A 17 -16.42 -24.27 2.96
C GLU A 17 -15.39 -23.60 2.07
N LYS A 18 -14.53 -24.43 1.45
CA LYS A 18 -13.68 -23.99 0.35
C LYS A 18 -14.57 -23.71 -0.86
N ARG A 19 -15.07 -22.47 -0.95
CA ARG A 19 -15.81 -22.00 -2.13
C ARG A 19 -14.82 -21.41 -3.12
N TRP A 20 -14.89 -21.90 -4.36
CA TRP A 20 -14.22 -21.24 -5.47
C TRP A 20 -14.88 -19.87 -5.67
N CYS A 21 -14.05 -18.84 -5.81
CA CYS A 21 -14.51 -17.51 -6.14
C CYS A 21 -14.14 -17.27 -7.60
N ASP A 22 -15.12 -17.24 -8.49
CA ASP A 22 -14.89 -17.15 -9.93
C ASP A 22 -14.47 -15.73 -10.36
N LEU A 23 -14.80 -14.72 -9.55
CA LEU A 23 -14.49 -13.33 -9.82
C LEU A 23 -14.21 -12.58 -8.52
N ARG A 24 -13.08 -11.86 -8.47
CA ARG A 24 -12.74 -10.95 -7.38
C ARG A 24 -12.42 -9.56 -7.91
N LEU A 25 -13.15 -8.56 -7.42
CA LEU A 25 -12.92 -7.16 -7.77
C LEU A 25 -12.04 -6.50 -6.72
N ILE A 26 -10.97 -5.84 -7.17
CA ILE A 26 -10.03 -5.10 -6.32
C ILE A 26 -10.04 -3.62 -6.73
N PRO A 27 -10.53 -2.68 -5.90
CA PRO A 27 -10.52 -1.27 -6.25
C PRO A 27 -9.10 -0.70 -6.21
N LEU A 28 -8.63 -0.19 -7.35
CA LEU A 28 -7.23 0.24 -7.49
C LEU A 28 -6.90 1.62 -6.92
N LEU A 29 -7.88 2.49 -6.65
CA LEU A 29 -7.59 3.81 -6.08
C LEU A 29 -6.92 3.64 -4.71
N HIS A 30 -5.66 4.08 -4.61
CA HIS A 30 -4.79 3.90 -3.45
C HIS A 30 -4.60 2.44 -3.02
N SER A 31 -4.71 1.49 -3.94
CA SER A 31 -4.21 0.12 -3.71
C SER A 31 -2.69 0.12 -3.56
N ARG A 32 -2.16 -0.93 -2.92
CA ARG A 32 -0.72 -1.19 -2.82
C ARG A 32 -0.37 -2.59 -3.29
N PHE A 33 0.88 -2.76 -3.68
CA PHE A 33 1.46 -4.08 -3.90
C PHE A 33 2.04 -4.64 -2.61
N SER A 34 2.09 -5.96 -2.53
CA SER A 34 2.93 -6.70 -1.62
C SER A 34 3.67 -7.78 -2.40
N GLN A 35 4.99 -7.70 -2.40
CA GLN A 35 5.88 -8.66 -3.09
C GLN A 35 6.84 -9.35 -2.13
N TYR A 36 6.92 -8.89 -0.87
CA TYR A 36 7.85 -9.47 0.09
C TYR A 36 7.31 -10.77 0.71
N VAL A 37 8.23 -11.66 1.05
CA VAL A 37 7.91 -12.83 1.88
C VAL A 37 7.80 -12.35 3.34
N PRO A 38 6.65 -12.54 4.01
CA PRO A 38 6.44 -12.08 5.38
C PRO A 38 7.57 -12.52 6.32
N GLY A 39 8.08 -11.58 7.13
CA GLY A 39 9.17 -11.81 8.07
C GLY A 39 10.58 -11.82 7.46
N THR A 40 10.71 -11.43 6.18
CA THR A 40 12.01 -11.35 5.48
C THR A 40 12.08 -10.10 4.60
N ASP A 41 13.30 -9.74 4.20
CA ASP A 41 13.55 -8.69 3.20
C ASP A 41 13.62 -9.25 1.77
N LEU A 42 13.17 -10.49 1.56
CA LEU A 42 13.22 -11.16 0.25
C LEU A 42 11.94 -10.88 -0.54
N SER A 43 12.12 -10.41 -1.77
CA SER A 43 11.02 -10.24 -2.73
C SER A 43 10.71 -11.56 -3.46
N ARG A 44 9.44 -11.78 -3.75
CA ARG A 44 8.94 -12.83 -4.64
C ARG A 44 9.31 -12.46 -6.07
N GLN A 45 10.09 -13.32 -6.74
CA GLN A 45 10.65 -13.00 -8.06
C GLN A 45 9.59 -12.86 -9.16
N ASN A 46 8.53 -13.66 -9.12
CA ASN A 46 7.49 -13.70 -10.14
C ASN A 46 6.08 -13.84 -9.52
N ALA A 47 5.90 -13.30 -8.32
CA ALA A 47 4.59 -13.29 -7.67
C ALA A 47 4.36 -11.98 -6.92
N PHE A 48 3.11 -11.56 -6.86
CA PHE A 48 2.71 -10.34 -6.17
C PHE A 48 1.29 -10.47 -5.63
N GLN A 49 0.93 -9.57 -4.73
CA GLN A 49 -0.43 -9.41 -4.26
C GLN A 49 -0.81 -7.93 -4.39
N VAL A 50 -2.05 -7.67 -4.80
CA VAL A 50 -2.64 -6.32 -4.75
C VAL A 50 -3.57 -6.26 -3.56
N ILE A 51 -3.45 -5.20 -2.76
CA ILE A 51 -4.25 -4.98 -1.55
C ILE A 51 -4.91 -3.61 -1.68
N ALA A 52 -6.24 -3.61 -1.69
CA ALA A 52 -7.04 -2.40 -1.68
C ALA A 52 -7.04 -1.72 -0.31
N VAL A 53 -7.50 -0.47 -0.28
CA VAL A 53 -7.56 0.37 0.93
C VAL A 53 -8.44 -0.23 2.01
N ASP A 54 -9.52 -0.91 1.62
CA ASP A 54 -10.45 -1.63 2.50
C ASP A 54 -9.89 -2.98 3.01
N GLY A 55 -8.66 -3.33 2.62
CA GLY A 55 -7.99 -4.58 2.98
C GLY A 55 -8.36 -5.75 2.07
N VAL A 56 -9.28 -5.59 1.11
CA VAL A 56 -9.58 -6.63 0.13
C VAL A 56 -8.35 -6.85 -0.72
N CYS A 57 -7.82 -8.08 -0.73
CA CYS A 57 -6.62 -8.43 -1.48
C CYS A 57 -6.90 -9.46 -2.57
N SER A 58 -6.08 -9.50 -3.61
CA SER A 58 -6.16 -10.48 -4.70
C SER A 58 -5.83 -11.92 -4.27
N GLY A 59 -5.20 -12.10 -3.10
CA GLY A 59 -4.34 -13.26 -2.84
C GLY A 59 -3.01 -13.15 -3.61
N ILE A 60 -2.12 -14.12 -3.41
CA ILE A 60 -0.85 -14.15 -4.14
C ILE A 60 -1.13 -14.61 -5.57
N ILE A 61 -0.83 -13.74 -6.53
CA ILE A 61 -0.85 -14.03 -7.97
C ILE A 61 0.55 -14.50 -8.35
N GLN A 62 0.63 -15.71 -8.89
CA GLN A 62 1.85 -16.31 -9.41
C GLN A 62 1.87 -16.13 -10.93
N CYS A 63 2.88 -15.43 -11.44
CA CYS A 63 3.11 -15.26 -12.87
C CYS A 63 3.93 -16.43 -13.42
N LEU A 64 3.80 -16.66 -14.73
CA LEU A 64 4.52 -17.71 -15.45
C LEU A 64 6.03 -17.39 -15.51
N SER A 65 6.37 -16.12 -15.73
CA SER A 65 7.74 -15.62 -15.73
C SER A 65 7.90 -14.33 -14.90
N ALA A 66 9.14 -13.93 -14.65
CA ALA A 66 9.44 -12.65 -14.00
C ALA A 66 9.12 -11.45 -14.91
N GLU A 67 9.24 -11.61 -16.23
CA GLU A 67 8.88 -10.58 -17.22
C GLU A 67 7.38 -10.30 -17.21
N ASP A 68 6.55 -11.36 -17.26
CA ASP A 68 5.09 -11.23 -17.13
C ASP A 68 4.71 -10.53 -15.82
N CYS A 69 5.41 -10.86 -14.73
CA CYS A 69 5.19 -10.23 -13.42
C CYS A 69 5.44 -8.71 -13.48
N VAL A 70 6.54 -8.30 -14.11
CA VAL A 70 6.89 -6.88 -14.28
C VAL A 70 5.84 -6.16 -15.13
N ASP A 71 5.39 -6.76 -16.23
CA ASP A 71 4.36 -6.17 -17.10
C ASP A 71 3.04 -5.94 -16.35
N TRP A 72 2.60 -6.95 -15.59
CA TRP A 72 1.41 -6.84 -14.74
C TRP A 72 1.56 -5.74 -13.68
N LEU A 73 2.69 -5.71 -12.97
CA LEU A 73 2.96 -4.69 -11.96
C LEU A 73 2.95 -3.29 -12.58
N GLN A 74 3.59 -3.11 -13.73
CA GLN A 74 3.66 -1.82 -14.42
C GLN A 74 2.28 -1.36 -14.88
N ALA A 75 1.48 -2.25 -15.47
CA ALA A 75 0.12 -1.93 -15.91
C ALA A 75 -0.79 -1.55 -14.73
N ILE A 76 -0.73 -2.30 -13.63
CA ILE A 76 -1.51 -2.01 -12.43
C ILE A 76 -1.02 -0.72 -11.75
N ALA A 77 0.29 -0.53 -11.60
CA ALA A 77 0.90 0.67 -11.00
C ALA A 77 0.51 1.93 -11.77
N THR A 78 0.48 1.85 -13.10
CA THR A 78 0.03 2.94 -13.97
C THR A 78 -1.42 3.30 -13.71
N ASN A 79 -2.30 2.30 -13.58
CA ASN A 79 -3.72 2.53 -13.27
C ASN A 79 -3.91 3.14 -11.88
N ILE A 80 -3.24 2.61 -10.85
CA ILE A 80 -3.25 3.17 -9.49
C ILE A 80 -2.81 4.64 -9.52
N SER A 81 -1.70 4.93 -10.21
CA SER A 81 -1.15 6.29 -10.33
C SER A 81 -2.09 7.25 -11.04
N ASN A 82 -2.77 6.81 -12.11
CA ASN A 82 -3.73 7.64 -12.84
C ASN A 82 -4.96 7.95 -11.98
N LEU A 83 -5.48 6.95 -11.26
CA LEU A 83 -6.58 7.13 -10.31
C LEU A 83 -6.19 8.08 -9.17
N ALA A 84 -4.99 7.92 -8.61
CA ALA A 84 -4.47 8.79 -7.57
C ALA A 84 -4.32 10.24 -8.06
N LYS A 85 -3.75 10.47 -9.25
CA LYS A 85 -3.64 11.80 -9.86
C LYS A 85 -5.01 12.46 -10.05
N HIS A 86 -5.99 11.72 -10.56
CA HIS A 86 -7.36 12.22 -10.72
C HIS A 86 -8.00 12.56 -9.36
N ASN A 87 -7.81 11.69 -8.36
CA ASN A 87 -8.32 11.89 -7.02
C ASN A 87 -7.68 13.12 -6.33
N ILE A 88 -6.36 13.30 -6.44
CA ILE A 88 -5.64 14.50 -5.97
C ILE A 88 -6.24 15.75 -6.60
N LYS A 89 -6.42 15.77 -7.93
CA LYS A 89 -7.01 16.91 -8.65
C LYS A 89 -8.41 17.24 -8.13
N LYS A 90 -9.22 16.23 -7.79
CA LYS A 90 -10.56 16.41 -7.23
C LYS A 90 -10.51 17.00 -5.81
N ILE A 91 -9.66 16.45 -4.94
CA ILE A 91 -9.54 16.91 -3.54
C ILE A 91 -8.95 18.32 -3.47
N ASN A 92 -7.96 18.64 -4.30
CA ASN A 92 -7.29 19.94 -4.34
C ASN A 92 -8.23 21.11 -4.68
N ARG A 93 -9.42 20.86 -5.24
CA ARG A 93 -10.46 21.89 -5.44
C ARG A 93 -10.95 22.48 -4.11
N ASN A 94 -10.79 21.74 -3.02
CA ASN A 94 -11.19 22.16 -1.67
C ASN A 94 -10.03 22.81 -0.88
N PHE A 95 -8.84 22.92 -1.45
CA PHE A 95 -7.66 23.49 -0.78
C PHE A 95 -7.16 24.75 -1.49
N PRO A 96 -6.66 25.74 -0.73
CA PRO A 96 -5.96 26.87 -1.31
C PRO A 96 -4.66 26.40 -1.97
N VAL A 97 -4.20 27.12 -3.00
CA VAL A 97 -3.07 26.71 -3.88
C VAL A 97 -1.82 26.33 -3.08
N ASN A 98 -1.49 27.09 -2.04
CA ASN A 98 -0.33 26.86 -1.16
C ASN A 98 -0.49 25.68 -0.19
N GLN A 99 -1.66 25.05 -0.13
CA GLN A 99 -1.95 23.87 0.68
C GLN A 99 -2.50 22.72 -0.16
N GLN A 100 -2.25 22.71 -1.46
CA GLN A 100 -2.65 21.60 -2.31
C GLN A 100 -1.75 20.38 -2.09
N ILE A 101 -2.34 19.22 -2.30
CA ILE A 101 -1.65 17.93 -2.31
C ILE A 101 -0.80 17.88 -3.57
N VAL A 102 0.49 17.68 -3.40
CA VAL A 102 1.48 17.55 -4.47
C VAL A 102 1.62 16.08 -4.87
N TYR A 103 1.70 15.20 -3.87
CA TYR A 103 1.87 13.77 -4.06
C TYR A 103 1.27 12.99 -2.90
N MET A 104 0.79 11.78 -3.14
CA MET A 104 0.48 10.83 -2.08
C MET A 104 0.63 9.39 -2.56
N GLY A 105 1.00 8.48 -1.66
CA GLY A 105 1.19 7.08 -1.97
C GLY A 105 1.66 6.24 -0.79
N TRP A 106 1.67 4.93 -0.99
CA TRP A 106 2.19 3.97 -0.01
C TRP A 106 3.71 3.93 -0.02
N CYS A 107 4.28 3.72 1.16
CA CYS A 107 5.68 3.37 1.37
C CYS A 107 5.78 2.24 2.39
N GLU A 108 6.91 1.53 2.39
CA GLU A 108 7.24 0.57 3.44
C GLU A 108 8.09 1.28 4.49
N ALA A 109 7.60 1.37 5.72
CA ALA A 109 8.28 2.00 6.84
C ALA A 109 8.84 0.92 7.78
N ARG A 110 10.13 1.03 8.11
CA ARG A 110 10.75 0.25 9.17
C ARG A 110 10.73 1.06 10.46
N GLU A 111 10.03 0.59 11.47
CA GLU A 111 10.11 1.19 12.80
C GLU A 111 11.34 0.65 13.53
N GLN A 112 12.06 1.53 14.24
CA GLN A 112 13.12 1.13 15.16
C GLN A 112 12.49 0.66 16.47
N ASP A 113 12.01 -0.58 16.49
CA ASP A 113 11.66 -1.26 17.74
C ASP A 113 12.82 -2.16 18.16
N PRO A 114 13.45 -1.94 19.34
CA PRO A 114 14.48 -2.82 19.88
C PRO A 114 14.03 -4.28 20.07
N LEU A 115 12.73 -4.53 20.19
CA LEU A 115 12.14 -5.84 20.45
C LEU A 115 11.58 -6.52 19.19
N GLN A 116 11.23 -5.76 18.15
CA GLN A 116 10.76 -6.27 16.86
C GLN A 116 11.79 -5.98 15.76
N ASP A 117 12.75 -6.89 15.61
CA ASP A 117 13.72 -6.80 14.53
C ASP A 117 13.01 -7.11 13.20
N ARG A 118 12.98 -6.13 12.27
CA ARG A 118 12.72 -6.27 10.81
C ARG A 118 11.27 -6.31 10.32
N VAL A 119 10.31 -5.69 11.00
CA VAL A 119 8.96 -5.55 10.44
C VAL A 119 8.85 -4.27 9.62
N TYR A 120 8.86 -4.40 8.29
CA TYR A 120 8.37 -3.34 7.41
C TYR A 120 6.84 -3.30 7.50
N SER A 121 6.31 -2.10 7.69
CA SER A 121 4.87 -1.85 7.76
C SER A 121 4.45 -0.89 6.66
N PRO A 122 3.33 -1.16 5.98
CA PRO A 122 2.80 -0.25 4.98
C PRO A 122 2.35 1.04 5.67
N THR A 123 2.88 2.16 5.19
CA THR A 123 2.57 3.50 5.67
C THR A 123 2.12 4.35 4.49
N PHE A 124 1.10 5.18 4.67
CA PHE A 124 0.66 6.10 3.63
C PHE A 124 1.25 7.48 3.88
N LEU A 125 1.91 8.05 2.87
CA LEU A 125 2.49 9.39 2.92
C LEU A 125 1.76 10.32 1.96
N ALA A 126 1.58 11.57 2.38
CA ALA A 126 1.08 12.63 1.51
C ALA A 126 1.87 13.92 1.69
N LEU A 127 2.35 14.49 0.60
CA LEU A 127 2.96 15.80 0.54
C LEU A 127 1.87 16.82 0.19
N ARG A 128 1.59 17.75 1.10
CA ARG A 128 0.59 18.81 0.92
C ARG A 128 1.17 20.14 1.39
N GLY A 129 1.17 21.15 0.52
CA GLY A 129 1.88 22.40 0.76
C GLY A 129 3.37 22.11 1.07
N SER A 130 3.87 22.67 2.17
CA SER A 130 5.22 22.44 2.69
C SER A 130 5.26 21.39 3.82
N CYS A 131 4.28 20.48 3.89
CA CYS A 131 4.20 19.47 4.94
C CYS A 131 4.09 18.06 4.36
N LEU A 132 4.84 17.13 4.93
CA LEU A 132 4.71 15.69 4.71
C LEU A 132 3.89 15.08 5.85
N TYR A 133 2.82 14.39 5.51
CA TYR A 133 1.90 13.76 6.45
C TYR A 133 2.06 12.24 6.40
N LYS A 134 2.08 11.59 7.57
CA LYS A 134 2.03 10.13 7.74
C LYS A 134 0.62 9.72 8.14
N PHE A 135 0.05 8.72 7.47
CA PHE A 135 -1.23 8.11 7.79
C PHE A 135 -1.12 6.58 7.79
N LEU A 136 -2.02 5.92 8.53
CA LEU A 136 -2.24 4.48 8.44
C LEU A 136 -2.99 4.07 7.15
N ALA A 137 -3.80 4.98 6.61
CA ALA A 137 -4.60 4.77 5.42
C ALA A 137 -4.72 6.07 4.60
N PRO A 138 -4.99 5.99 3.29
CA PRO A 138 -5.15 7.16 2.44
C PRO A 138 -6.27 8.09 2.93
N PRO A 139 -6.05 9.41 3.01
CA PRO A 139 -7.11 10.36 3.34
C PRO A 139 -8.11 10.46 2.18
N VAL A 140 -9.40 10.25 2.45
CA VAL A 140 -10.46 10.26 1.43
C VAL A 140 -11.15 11.61 1.38
N THR A 141 -11.24 12.29 2.52
CA THR A 141 -11.92 13.56 2.72
C THR A 141 -10.95 14.62 3.23
N THR A 142 -11.35 15.90 3.19
CA THR A 142 -10.57 17.00 3.79
C THR A 142 -10.44 16.85 5.31
N TRP A 143 -11.40 16.20 5.97
CA TRP A 143 -11.36 15.94 7.41
C TRP A 143 -10.29 14.94 7.80
N ASP A 144 -10.01 13.93 6.97
CA ASP A 144 -9.01 12.89 7.28
C ASP A 144 -7.61 13.47 7.50
N TRP A 145 -7.33 14.66 6.98
CA TRP A 145 -6.05 15.37 7.17
C TRP A 145 -5.78 15.77 8.63
N THR A 146 -6.81 15.86 9.48
CA THR A 146 -6.62 16.10 10.93
C THR A 146 -6.19 14.84 11.67
N ARG A 147 -6.33 13.66 11.04
CA ARG A 147 -6.03 12.34 11.60
C ARG A 147 -4.66 11.80 11.18
N ALA A 148 -3.79 12.65 10.63
CA ALA A 148 -2.42 12.26 10.35
C ALA A 148 -1.72 11.84 11.65
N GLU A 149 -1.02 10.71 11.62
CA GLU A 149 -0.26 10.21 12.77
C GLU A 149 0.92 11.12 13.09
N LYS A 150 1.60 11.62 12.04
CA LYS A 150 2.73 12.52 12.14
C LYS A 150 2.68 13.54 11.01
N THR A 151 3.21 14.72 11.27
CA THR A 151 3.40 15.78 10.28
C THR A 151 4.81 16.31 10.38
N PHE A 152 5.48 16.45 9.24
CA PHE A 152 6.85 16.93 9.14
C PHE A 152 6.88 18.16 8.23
N SER A 153 7.59 19.21 8.64
CA SER A 153 7.86 20.35 7.76
C SER A 153 8.89 19.94 6.70
N VAL A 154 8.58 20.25 5.45
CA VAL A 154 9.45 20.00 4.30
C VAL A 154 10.05 21.35 3.88
N TYR A 155 11.37 21.38 3.77
CA TYR A 155 12.11 22.55 3.33
C TYR A 155 12.73 22.26 1.97
N GLU A 156 12.59 23.21 1.04
CA GLU A 156 13.25 23.18 -0.25
C GLU A 156 14.62 23.85 -0.12
N ILE A 157 15.67 23.18 -0.60
CA ILE A 157 17.05 23.67 -0.53
C ILE A 157 17.60 23.68 -1.95
N MET A 158 18.20 24.79 -2.36
CA MET A 158 18.86 24.94 -3.65
C MET A 158 20.38 24.84 -3.46
N CYS A 159 21.01 23.82 -4.05
CA CYS A 159 22.45 23.62 -4.00
C CYS A 159 23.08 23.99 -5.36
N LYS A 160 24.08 24.89 -5.36
CA LYS A 160 24.89 25.18 -6.54
C LYS A 160 26.05 24.19 -6.59
N ILE A 161 26.12 23.38 -7.64
CA ILE A 161 27.29 22.52 -7.90
C ILE A 161 28.38 23.41 -8.51
N LEU A 162 29.49 23.58 -7.79
CA LEU A 162 30.71 24.19 -8.33
C LEU A 162 31.54 23.09 -8.98
N LYS A 163 31.92 23.29 -10.24
CA LYS A 163 32.85 22.43 -10.98
C LYS A 163 34.27 22.95 -10.84
#